data_AF-A0A6J4I7X4-F1
#
_entry.id   AF-A0A6J4I7X4-F1
#
_cell.length_a   1.000
_cell.length_b   1.000
_cell.length_c   1.000
_cell.angle_alpha   90.00
_cell.angle_beta   90.00
_cell.angle_gamma   90.00
#
_symmetry.space_group_name_H-M   'P 1'
#
loop_
_entity.id
_entity.type
_entity.pdbx_description
1 polymer ?
#
loop_
_entity_poly.entity_id
_entity_poly.type
_entity_poly.pdbx_seq_one_letter_code
_entity_poly.pdbx_strand_id
1 'polypeptide(L)'
;MSSGIALVRFGDGTVKVGNYHGTSDLLVPRLFDTAMEATDAYFEGRDGWSDPEGDVEDVVVYVDYGDSFWFEAKATRTSVLPEYCDPLDANSEDQMGRRDPSRVLVEVHDGEPDWATEWFRRRLTMG
;
A
#
# COMPACT_ATOMS: atom_id res chain seq x y z
N MET A 1 -5.19 11.71 12.78
CA MET A 1 -4.46 11.18 11.61
C MET A 1 -5.51 10.60 10.67
N SER A 2 -5.48 10.98 9.40
CA SER A 2 -6.30 10.34 8.37
C SER A 2 -5.59 9.08 7.88
N SER A 3 -6.37 8.03 7.63
CA SER A 3 -5.89 6.80 7.02
C SER A 3 -6.80 6.40 5.88
N GLY A 4 -6.22 5.72 4.89
CA GLY A 4 -6.91 5.05 3.80
C GLY A 4 -6.52 3.58 3.75
N ILE A 5 -7.20 2.83 2.89
CA ILE A 5 -6.90 1.42 2.65
C ILE A 5 -6.07 1.30 1.37
N ALA A 6 -5.05 0.45 1.40
CA ALA A 6 -4.36 -0.01 0.21
C ALA A 6 -4.77 -1.44 -0.12
N LEU A 7 -4.99 -1.74 -1.39
CA LEU A 7 -5.15 -3.10 -1.92
C LEU A 7 -3.87 -3.47 -2.66
N VAL A 8 -3.33 -4.65 -2.37
CA VAL A 8 -2.11 -5.16 -3.01
C VAL A 8 -2.43 -6.44 -3.74
N ARG A 9 -2.41 -6.37 -5.08
CA ARG A 9 -2.71 -7.50 -5.95
C ARG A 9 -1.43 -8.18 -6.42
N PHE A 10 -1.35 -9.49 -6.15
CA PHE A 10 -0.28 -10.37 -6.61
C PHE A 10 -0.60 -10.91 -8.02
N GLY A 11 0.44 -11.37 -8.72
CA GLY A 11 0.31 -11.93 -10.08
C GLY A 11 -0.63 -13.15 -10.18
N ASP A 12 -0.81 -13.89 -9.09
CA ASP A 12 -1.77 -15.00 -9.00
C ASP A 12 -3.24 -14.55 -8.81
N GLY A 13 -3.47 -13.23 -8.70
CA GLY A 13 -4.79 -12.63 -8.48
C GLY A 13 -5.21 -12.52 -7.01
N THR A 14 -4.40 -13.00 -6.07
CA THR A 14 -4.61 -12.79 -4.63
C THR A 14 -4.51 -11.29 -4.31
N VAL A 15 -5.41 -10.81 -3.44
CA VAL A 15 -5.38 -9.43 -2.96
C VAL A 15 -5.21 -9.43 -1.45
N LYS A 16 -4.17 -8.72 -0.99
CA LYS A 16 -3.96 -8.38 0.42
C LYS A 16 -4.37 -6.93 0.67
N VAL A 17 -4.50 -6.58 1.94
CA VAL A 17 -4.89 -5.25 2.39
C VAL A 17 -3.77 -4.64 3.21
N GLY A 18 -3.44 -3.37 2.95
CA GLY A 18 -2.51 -2.57 3.73
C GLY A 18 -3.17 -1.28 4.23
N ASN A 19 -2.46 -0.55 5.09
CA ASN A 19 -2.89 0.77 5.55
C ASN A 19 -2.10 1.86 4.84
N TYR A 20 -2.75 2.95 4.48
CA TYR A 20 -2.11 4.15 3.96
C TYR A 20 -2.29 5.29 4.97
N HIS A 21 -1.19 5.91 5.40
CA HIS A 21 -1.17 7.04 6.32
C HIS A 21 -1.23 8.35 5.52
N GLY A 22 -2.44 8.84 5.28
CA GLY A 22 -2.68 10.01 4.42
C GLY A 22 -2.24 11.36 5.00
N THR A 23 -1.71 11.40 6.22
CA THR A 23 -1.06 12.62 6.77
C THR A 23 0.42 12.70 6.38
N SER A 24 1.08 11.55 6.22
CA SER A 24 2.49 11.46 5.85
C SER A 24 2.70 11.04 4.39
N ASP A 25 1.61 10.72 3.70
CA ASP A 25 1.59 10.11 2.36
C ASP A 25 2.45 8.85 2.25
N LEU A 26 2.35 8.00 3.29
CA LEU A 26 3.12 6.76 3.39
C LEU A 26 2.20 5.54 3.38
N LEU A 27 2.56 4.57 2.57
CA LEU A 27 2.06 3.21 2.68
C LEU A 27 2.73 2.54 3.87
N VAL A 28 1.94 1.91 4.72
CA VAL A 28 2.44 1.06 5.78
C VAL A 28 2.82 -0.28 5.16
N PRO A 29 4.06 -0.79 5.35
CA PRO A 29 4.53 -1.97 4.64
C PRO A 29 3.67 -3.21 4.89
N ARG A 30 3.16 -3.38 6.11
CA ARG A 30 2.52 -4.61 6.56
C ARG A 30 1.21 -4.90 5.83
N LEU A 31 1.05 -6.16 5.43
CA LEU A 31 -0.11 -6.67 4.71
C LEU A 31 -0.96 -7.63 5.55
N PHE A 32 -2.26 -7.61 5.28
CA PHE A 32 -3.32 -8.35 5.96
C PHE A 32 -4.22 -9.06 4.95
N ASP A 33 -4.95 -10.07 5.40
CA ASP A 33 -5.91 -10.79 4.54
C ASP A 33 -7.24 -10.04 4.41
N THR A 34 -7.57 -9.21 5.40
CA THR A 34 -8.84 -8.50 5.44
C THR A 34 -8.68 -7.03 5.80
N ALA A 35 -9.64 -6.22 5.36
CA ALA A 35 -9.72 -4.81 5.74
C ALA A 35 -9.96 -4.63 7.25
N MET A 36 -10.66 -5.59 7.88
CA MET A 36 -10.89 -5.57 9.33
C MET A 36 -9.58 -5.75 10.10
N GLU A 37 -8.75 -6.73 9.74
CA GLU A 37 -7.43 -6.92 10.36
C GLU A 37 -6.52 -5.72 10.17
N ALA A 38 -6.50 -5.12 8.97
CA ALA A 38 -5.72 -3.92 8.71
C ALA A 38 -6.19 -2.73 9.58
N THR A 39 -7.51 -2.56 9.69
CA THR A 39 -8.15 -1.51 10.49
C THR A 39 -7.87 -1.70 11.98
N ASP A 40 -8.03 -2.92 12.50
CA ASP A 40 -7.74 -3.26 13.89
C ASP A 40 -6.26 -3.01 14.21
N ALA A 41 -5.36 -3.44 13.34
CA ALA A 41 -3.93 -3.19 13.51
C ALA A 41 -3.58 -1.71 13.55
N TYR A 42 -4.23 -0.87 12.73
CA TYR A 42 -4.06 0.59 12.77
C TYR A 42 -4.50 1.17 14.12
N PHE A 43 -5.72 0.85 14.57
CA PHE A 43 -6.25 1.38 15.84
C PHE A 43 -5.51 0.87 17.07
N GLU A 44 -4.94 -0.33 17.01
CA GLU A 44 -4.14 -0.90 18.09
C GLU A 44 -2.66 -0.50 18.03
N GLY A 45 -2.23 0.25 16.99
CA GLY A 45 -0.83 0.66 16.79
C GLY A 45 0.11 -0.51 16.47
N ARG A 46 -0.40 -1.57 15.83
CA ARG A 46 0.31 -2.80 15.46
C ARG A 46 0.53 -2.94 13.95
N ASP A 47 0.13 -1.96 13.16
CA ASP A 47 0.32 -1.92 11.71
C ASP A 47 1.76 -1.60 11.31
N GLY A 48 2.61 -1.21 12.25
CA GLY A 48 3.98 -0.77 12.01
C GLY A 48 4.90 -1.71 11.22
N TRP A 49 6.08 -1.18 10.91
CA TRP A 49 7.11 -1.81 10.09
C TRP A 49 7.44 -3.24 10.54
N SER A 50 7.30 -4.17 9.60
CA SER A 50 7.82 -5.54 9.71
C SER A 50 8.82 -5.79 8.58
N ASP A 51 9.87 -6.55 8.89
CA ASP A 51 10.78 -7.01 7.85
C ASP A 51 10.02 -7.90 6.85
N PRO A 52 10.24 -7.73 5.54
CA PRO A 52 9.62 -8.57 4.53
C PRO A 52 10.10 -10.02 4.68
N GLU A 53 9.16 -10.94 4.84
CA GLU A 53 9.44 -12.37 4.95
C GLU A 53 8.93 -13.13 3.71
N GLY A 54 9.77 -14.03 3.18
CA GLY A 54 9.42 -14.90 2.06
C GLY A 54 9.89 -14.39 0.70
N ASP A 55 9.30 -14.96 -0.35
CA ASP A 55 9.63 -14.62 -1.74
C ASP A 55 9.08 -13.24 -2.12
N VAL A 56 9.87 -12.50 -2.88
CA VAL A 56 9.50 -11.18 -3.42
C VAL A 56 8.82 -11.35 -4.77
N GLU A 57 7.67 -10.72 -4.92
CA GLU A 57 6.84 -10.76 -6.13
C GLU A 57 6.54 -9.35 -6.61
N ASP A 58 6.36 -9.21 -7.93
CA ASP A 58 5.83 -7.98 -8.52
C ASP A 58 4.33 -7.87 -8.20
N VAL A 59 3.91 -6.70 -7.75
CA VAL A 59 2.53 -6.43 -7.31
C VAL A 59 2.03 -5.10 -7.86
N VAL A 60 0.71 -4.95 -7.91
CA VAL A 60 0.05 -3.67 -8.15
C VAL A 60 -0.59 -3.20 -6.85
N VAL A 61 -0.21 -2.01 -6.40
CA VAL A 61 -0.77 -1.37 -5.21
C VAL A 61 -1.80 -0.33 -5.66
N TYR A 62 -3.02 -0.44 -5.16
CA TYR A 62 -4.06 0.56 -5.30
C TYR A 62 -4.32 1.21 -3.94
N VAL A 63 -4.39 2.53 -3.88
CA VAL A 63 -4.66 3.30 -2.67
C VAL A 63 -6.01 3.98 -2.80
N ASP A 64 -6.92 3.64 -1.89
CA ASP A 64 -8.24 4.25 -1.76
C ASP A 64 -8.18 5.42 -0.77
N TYR A 65 -7.58 6.52 -1.22
CA TYR A 65 -7.45 7.75 -0.43
C TYR A 65 -7.36 8.98 -1.35
N GLY A 66 -8.14 10.01 -1.02
CA GLY A 66 -8.19 11.24 -1.84
C GLY A 66 -8.77 10.97 -3.22
N ASP A 67 -8.01 11.30 -4.27
CA ASP A 67 -8.39 11.06 -5.67
C ASP A 67 -8.14 9.62 -6.13
N SER A 68 -7.60 8.78 -5.24
CA SER A 68 -7.16 7.41 -5.48
C SER A 68 -6.08 7.29 -6.55
N PHE A 69 -5.20 6.33 -6.38
CA PHE A 69 -4.11 6.10 -7.33
C PHE A 69 -3.60 4.67 -7.22
N TRP A 70 -2.83 4.26 -8.22
CA TRP A 70 -2.14 2.98 -8.19
C TRP A 70 -0.74 3.06 -8.77
N PHE A 71 0.11 2.10 -8.39
CA PHE A 71 1.49 2.00 -8.83
C PHE A 71 1.96 0.54 -8.78
N GLU A 72 3.00 0.24 -9.55
CA GLU A 72 3.68 -1.05 -9.51
C GLU A 72 4.73 -1.06 -8.40
N ALA A 73 4.83 -2.18 -7.68
CA ALA A 73 5.74 -2.33 -6.57
C ALA A 73 6.25 -3.76 -6.45
N LYS A 74 7.06 -3.99 -5.42
CA LYS A 74 7.47 -5.33 -4.98
C LYS A 74 7.01 -5.58 -3.56
N ALA A 75 6.57 -6.80 -3.30
CA ALA A 75 6.11 -7.21 -1.99
C ALA A 75 6.41 -8.70 -1.75
N THR A 76 6.53 -9.07 -0.48
CA THR A 76 6.28 -10.45 -0.05
C THR A 76 4.81 -10.60 0.33
N ARG A 77 4.39 -11.82 0.69
CA ARG A 77 3.01 -12.06 1.15
C ARG A 77 2.68 -11.39 2.50
N THR A 78 3.67 -10.86 3.19
CA THR A 78 3.52 -10.20 4.50
C THR A 78 3.78 -8.69 4.45
N SER A 79 4.56 -8.20 3.49
CA SER A 79 4.95 -6.79 3.43
C SER A 79 5.21 -6.27 2.02
N VAL A 80 4.83 -5.04 1.72
CA VAL A 80 5.41 -4.26 0.62
C VAL A 80 6.85 -3.89 0.98
N LEU A 81 7.75 -3.91 -0.01
CA LEU A 81 9.14 -3.56 0.26
C LEU A 81 9.28 -2.07 0.67
N PRO A 82 10.16 -1.75 1.63
CA PRO A 82 10.33 -0.41 2.19
C PRO A 82 10.46 0.72 1.15
N GLU A 83 11.20 0.47 0.07
CA GLU A 83 11.51 1.45 -0.96
C GLU A 83 10.31 1.85 -1.83
N TYR A 84 9.18 1.13 -1.74
CA TYR A 84 7.91 1.45 -2.43
C TYR A 84 6.87 2.08 -1.50
N CYS A 85 7.21 2.35 -0.24
CA CYS A 85 6.26 2.83 0.76
C CYS A 85 6.02 4.36 0.75
N ASP A 86 6.74 5.11 -0.09
CA ASP A 86 6.54 6.56 -0.31
C ASP A 86 6.30 6.83 -1.81
N PRO A 87 5.17 6.37 -2.37
CA PRO A 87 4.93 6.38 -3.82
C PRO A 87 4.77 7.79 -4.40
N LEU A 88 4.42 8.78 -3.58
CA LEU A 88 4.26 10.18 -3.99
C LEU A 88 5.54 11.02 -3.78
N ASP A 89 6.63 10.38 -3.35
CA ASP A 89 7.92 11.03 -3.08
C ASP A 89 7.76 12.22 -2.10
N ALA A 90 6.83 12.10 -1.15
CA ALA A 90 6.39 13.19 -0.28
C ALA A 90 7.45 13.55 0.79
N ASN A 91 8.30 12.59 1.16
CA ASN A 91 9.37 12.77 2.12
C ASN A 91 10.76 12.66 1.47
N SER A 92 10.84 12.98 0.18
CA SER A 92 12.00 12.74 -0.68
C SER A 92 13.21 13.62 -0.42
N GLU A 93 13.01 14.76 0.25
CA GLU A 93 14.06 15.71 0.53
C GLU A 93 14.25 15.85 2.03
N ASP A 94 15.48 15.63 2.50
CA ASP A 94 15.87 16.05 3.84
C ASP A 94 15.80 17.59 3.95
N GLN A 95 15.94 18.14 5.16
CA GLN A 95 15.92 19.60 5.37
C GLN A 95 17.00 20.38 4.59
N MET A 96 17.94 19.67 3.95
CA MET A 96 19.02 20.20 3.13
C MET A 96 18.79 19.96 1.62
N GLY A 97 17.61 19.45 1.21
CA GLY A 97 17.27 19.18 -0.18
C GLY A 97 17.96 17.94 -0.76
N ARG A 98 18.50 17.05 0.07
CA ARG A 98 19.17 15.83 -0.40
C ARG A 98 18.15 14.71 -0.51
N ARG A 99 18.16 14.07 -1.68
CA ARG A 99 17.38 12.87 -1.95
C ARG A 99 18.05 11.64 -1.38
N ASP A 100 17.28 10.77 -0.75
CA ASP A 100 17.73 9.44 -0.35
C ASP A 100 17.96 8.59 -1.61
N PRO A 101 19.21 8.22 -1.92
CA PRO A 101 19.54 7.50 -3.14
C PRO A 101 19.11 6.03 -3.13
N SER A 102 18.61 5.51 -2.00
CA SER A 102 18.12 4.13 -1.88
C SER A 102 16.64 3.97 -2.27
N ARG A 103 15.94 5.08 -2.53
CA ARG A 103 14.50 5.08 -2.88
C ARG A 103 14.27 4.79 -4.36
N VAL A 104 13.15 4.11 -4.64
CA VAL A 104 12.71 3.81 -5.99
C VAL A 104 11.61 4.78 -6.38
N LEU A 105 11.84 5.56 -7.43
CA LEU A 105 10.77 6.36 -8.04
C LEU A 105 9.84 5.41 -8.80
N VAL A 106 8.56 5.45 -8.46
CA VAL A 106 7.52 4.68 -9.14
C VAL A 106 6.70 5.58 -10.05
N GLU A 107 6.20 5.00 -11.15
CA GLU A 107 5.16 5.65 -11.94
C GLU A 107 3.82 5.49 -11.20
N VAL A 108 3.15 6.61 -10.95
CA VAL A 108 1.85 6.65 -10.30
C VAL A 108 0.80 6.97 -11.35
N HIS A 109 -0.30 6.21 -11.29
CA HIS A 109 -1.42 6.34 -12.18
C HIS A 109 -2.65 6.79 -11.39
N ASP A 110 -3.35 7.80 -11.89
CA ASP A 110 -4.54 8.34 -11.24
C ASP A 110 -5.73 7.37 -11.34
N GLY A 111 -6.54 7.34 -10.28
CA GLY A 111 -7.81 6.63 -10.23
C GLY A 111 -7.69 5.14 -9.88
N GLU A 112 -8.75 4.41 -10.19
CA GLU A 112 -8.95 3.02 -9.77
C GLU A 112 -8.66 2.03 -10.92
N PRO A 113 -7.82 1.01 -10.72
CA PRO A 113 -7.64 -0.04 -11.71
C PRO A 113 -8.83 -1.00 -11.71
N ASP A 114 -9.21 -1.54 -12.89
CA ASP A 114 -10.41 -2.37 -13.09
C ASP A 114 -10.61 -3.49 -12.03
N TRP A 115 -9.51 -4.08 -11.57
CA TRP A 115 -9.55 -5.20 -10.62
C TRP A 115 -9.94 -4.77 -9.20
N ALA A 116 -9.65 -3.53 -8.80
CA ALA A 116 -10.03 -3.01 -7.49
C ALA A 116 -11.56 -2.87 -7.42
N THR A 117 -12.18 -2.44 -8.52
CA THR A 117 -13.64 -2.29 -8.59
C THR A 117 -14.33 -3.63 -8.47
N GLU A 118 -13.79 -4.67 -9.12
CA GLU A 118 -14.28 -6.03 -8.95
C GLU A 118 -14.17 -6.52 -7.51
N TRP A 119 -13.06 -6.21 -6.84
CA TRP A 119 -12.83 -6.63 -5.46
C TRP A 119 -13.87 -6.01 -4.51
N PHE A 120 -14.13 -4.69 -4.64
CA PHE A 120 -15.16 -4.02 -3.84
C PHE A 120 -16.56 -4.57 -4.13
N ARG A 121 -16.91 -4.76 -5.41
CA ARG A 121 -18.21 -5.33 -5.79
C ARG A 121 -18.44 -6.71 -5.20
N ARG A 122 -17.45 -7.60 -5.26
CA ARG A 122 -17.55 -8.98 -4.72
C ARG A 122 -17.80 -8.99 -3.21
N ARG A 123 -17.20 -8.06 -2.45
CA ARG A 123 -17.41 -7.96 -1.00
C ARG A 123 -18.76 -7.35 -0.62
N LEU A 124 -19.29 -6.42 -1.42
CA LEU A 124 -20.62 -5.83 -1.18
C LEU A 124 -21.78 -6.77 -1.52
N THR A 125 -21.60 -7.74 -2.41
CA THR A 125 -22.64 -8.74 -2.74
C THR A 125 -22.71 -9.93 -1.79
N MET A 126 -21.81 -10.04 -0.81
CA MET A 126 -21.81 -11.12 0.20
C MET A 126 -22.20 -10.64 1.61
N GLY A 127 -22.85 -9.47 1.70
CA GLY A 127 -23.46 -8.94 2.93
C GLY A 127 -24.94 -9.26 3.07
#